data_AF-A0A8H6ZDE4-F1
#
_entry.id   AF-A0A8H6ZDE4-F1
#
_cell.length_a   1.000
_cell.length_b   1.000
_cell.length_c   1.000
_cell.angle_alpha   90.00
_cell.angle_beta   90.00
_cell.angle_gamma   90.00
#
_symmetry.space_group_name_H-M   'P 1'
#
loop_
_entity.id
_entity.type
_entity.pdbx_description
1 polymer ?
#
loop_
_entity_poly.entity_id
_entity_poly.type
_entity_poly.pdbx_seq_one_letter_code
_entity_poly.pdbx_strand_id
1 'polypeptide(L)'
;MTESPDETASNGDISDDARAVPSTNNNSPASADSAWTSRRGKARCDSCRLRNLKLIEESRVAIDAASPISNATERLQYTPKKRARPPVDQPQPARGVPYNTQAQTASFMFTNISGPVDAHPSYNRSFVNENASSSSRDARPMELDRGIPPYQRRPSFSEGPPLALLPAPTPPSHTSQSYQQPFISHSFPEPHQSSRIKPWSHPSFLPLPDPMLQRVCGIKSVEMPSREEFEHALNEFVSKLQADLRETACLPPEAYATLANCLSKNNITRLSQRIRAWATCHRLSSGSDKLNLIVAPREPFFQASPEEQQRMITEYRASLDRPPQSMSSPGQKSDKDNTGADTLQFERLPVQPQIYDCLVYAHRGHASSVAAMMEIRRMNISSITWPMAEIFVRGFEFGYKKFSEHGARF
;
A
#
# COMPACT_ATOMS: atom_id res chain seq x y z
N MET A 1 -56.37 -25.67 -34.28
CA MET A 1 -56.18 -26.91 -35.06
C MET A 1 -54.98 -26.71 -35.97
N THR A 2 -53.80 -27.04 -35.47
CA THR A 2 -52.55 -27.21 -36.22
C THR A 2 -51.68 -28.05 -35.30
N GLU A 3 -51.77 -29.36 -35.48
CA GLU A 3 -50.94 -30.37 -34.85
C GLU A 3 -49.53 -30.29 -35.45
N SER A 4 -48.51 -30.41 -34.61
CA SER A 4 -47.11 -30.52 -35.04
C SER A 4 -46.51 -31.72 -34.30
N PRO A 5 -45.88 -32.67 -35.02
CA PRO A 5 -45.60 -33.98 -34.48
C PRO A 5 -44.30 -34.05 -33.68
N ASP A 6 -44.37 -35.00 -32.75
CA ASP A 6 -43.36 -35.65 -31.94
C ASP A 6 -42.27 -36.34 -32.79
N GLU A 7 -41.27 -36.93 -32.11
CA GLU A 7 -40.13 -37.75 -32.60
C GLU A 7 -38.79 -36.99 -32.71
N THR A 8 -37.65 -37.45 -32.20
CA THR A 8 -37.25 -38.78 -31.72
C THR A 8 -36.04 -38.63 -30.78
N ALA A 9 -36.07 -39.34 -29.65
CA ALA A 9 -34.93 -39.53 -28.76
C ALA A 9 -33.98 -40.59 -29.36
N SER A 10 -32.72 -40.21 -29.58
CA SER A 10 -31.64 -41.11 -29.98
C SER A 10 -30.87 -41.57 -28.74
N ASN A 11 -31.12 -42.82 -28.33
CA ASN A 11 -30.30 -43.55 -27.37
C ASN A 11 -29.01 -44.01 -28.06
N GLY A 12 -27.88 -43.41 -27.66
CA GLY A 12 -26.55 -43.90 -27.97
C GLY A 12 -26.00 -44.70 -26.80
N ASP A 13 -26.19 -46.02 -26.85
CA ASP A 13 -25.42 -47.00 -26.07
C ASP A 13 -23.93 -46.87 -26.42
N ILE A 14 -23.11 -46.47 -25.45
CA ILE A 14 -21.64 -46.55 -25.55
C ILE A 14 -21.20 -47.69 -24.63
N SER A 15 -20.81 -48.77 -25.32
CA SER A 15 -20.28 -50.02 -24.80
C SER A 15 -19.05 -49.81 -23.91
N ASP A 16 -19.07 -50.49 -22.76
CA ASP A 16 -17.91 -50.84 -21.96
C ASP A 16 -16.94 -51.68 -22.80
N ASP A 17 -15.67 -51.26 -22.87
CA ASP A 17 -14.59 -52.10 -23.34
C ASP A 17 -13.40 -51.99 -22.38
N ALA A 18 -13.29 -53.02 -21.54
CA ALA A 18 -12.27 -53.18 -20.51
C ALA A 18 -10.93 -53.54 -21.16
N ARG A 19 -9.98 -52.61 -21.15
CA ARG A 19 -8.59 -52.88 -21.53
C ARG A 19 -7.71 -52.97 -20.29
N ALA A 20 -7.28 -54.19 -20.01
CA ALA A 20 -6.31 -54.55 -18.97
C ALA A 20 -4.98 -53.80 -19.14
N VAL A 21 -4.49 -53.21 -18.05
CA VAL A 21 -3.14 -52.64 -17.95
C VAL A 21 -2.24 -53.65 -17.23
N PRO A 22 -1.06 -53.99 -17.76
CA PRO A 22 -0.15 -54.91 -17.09
C PRO A 22 0.55 -54.22 -15.92
N SER A 23 0.47 -54.87 -14.75
CA SER A 23 1.19 -54.55 -13.53
C SER A 23 2.69 -54.79 -13.73
N THR A 24 3.50 -53.74 -13.67
CA THR A 24 4.96 -53.85 -13.56
C THR A 24 5.40 -53.45 -12.15
N ASN A 25 5.72 -54.50 -11.41
CA ASN A 25 6.38 -54.51 -10.12
C ASN A 25 7.82 -53.98 -10.29
N ASN A 26 8.22 -52.94 -9.56
CA ASN A 26 9.64 -52.56 -9.44
C ASN A 26 9.94 -52.00 -8.03
N ASN A 27 10.52 -52.87 -7.21
CA ASN A 27 11.25 -52.54 -5.99
C ASN A 27 12.59 -51.86 -6.35
N SER A 28 12.90 -50.71 -5.73
CA SER A 28 14.25 -50.17 -5.53
C SER A 28 14.24 -48.94 -4.59
N PRO A 29 15.37 -48.60 -3.95
CA PRO A 29 15.42 -48.36 -2.51
C PRO A 29 15.34 -46.88 -2.08
N ALA A 30 15.07 -46.71 -0.78
CA ALA A 30 15.04 -45.48 -0.01
C ALA A 30 16.07 -44.42 -0.47
N SER A 31 15.58 -43.24 -0.86
CA SER A 31 16.42 -42.07 -1.01
C SER A 31 16.57 -41.38 0.35
N ALA A 32 17.83 -41.17 0.73
CA ALA A 32 18.22 -40.48 1.93
C ALA A 32 17.83 -39.00 1.88
N ASP A 33 17.40 -38.50 3.03
CA ASP A 33 17.17 -37.08 3.33
C ASP A 33 18.35 -36.20 2.87
N SER A 34 18.09 -35.33 1.89
CA SER A 34 19.02 -34.25 1.53
C SER A 34 18.64 -32.98 2.31
N ALA A 35 19.32 -32.77 3.43
CA ALA A 35 19.27 -31.52 4.17
C ALA A 35 19.88 -30.38 3.32
N TRP A 36 19.03 -29.49 2.80
CA TRP A 36 19.46 -28.33 2.01
C TRP A 36 20.03 -27.23 2.90
N THR A 37 21.35 -27.21 3.08
CA THR A 37 22.05 -26.00 3.54
C THR A 37 22.35 -25.08 2.36
N SER A 38 21.62 -23.97 2.26
CA SER A 38 21.86 -22.88 1.31
C SER A 38 23.23 -22.21 1.57
N ARG A 39 24.26 -22.60 0.81
CA ARG A 39 25.55 -21.87 0.79
C ARG A 39 25.45 -20.67 -0.17
N ARG A 40 25.40 -19.45 0.36
CA ARG A 40 25.53 -18.22 -0.44
C ARG A 40 26.92 -18.18 -1.09
N GLY A 41 27.01 -17.93 -2.40
CA GLY A 41 28.29 -17.58 -3.04
C GLY A 41 28.61 -18.13 -4.44
N LYS A 42 27.77 -18.95 -5.08
CA LYS A 42 28.04 -19.37 -6.47
C LYS A 42 27.90 -18.16 -7.42
N ALA A 43 28.95 -17.91 -8.20
CA ALA A 43 28.94 -16.89 -9.24
C ALA A 43 27.93 -17.26 -10.34
N ARG A 44 27.18 -16.26 -10.84
CA ARG A 44 26.30 -16.43 -12.00
C ARG A 44 27.15 -16.60 -13.27
N CYS A 45 26.71 -17.43 -14.23
CA CYS A 45 27.33 -17.46 -15.55
C CYS A 45 27.04 -16.15 -16.31
N ASP A 46 27.81 -15.88 -17.37
CA ASP A 46 27.73 -14.61 -18.10
C ASP A 46 26.34 -14.39 -18.74
N SER A 47 25.70 -15.45 -19.25
CA SER A 47 24.34 -15.37 -19.80
C SER A 47 23.29 -14.97 -18.76
N CYS A 48 23.29 -15.60 -17.57
CA CYS A 48 22.38 -15.23 -16.48
C CYS A 48 22.71 -13.85 -15.90
N ARG A 49 23.98 -13.44 -15.94
CA ARG A 49 24.41 -12.10 -15.51
C ARG A 49 23.88 -11.02 -16.46
N LEU A 50 23.99 -11.22 -17.77
CA LEU A 50 23.51 -10.27 -18.79
C LEU A 50 21.99 -10.11 -18.77
N ARG A 51 21.25 -11.20 -18.51
CA ARG A 51 19.77 -11.20 -18.46
C ARG A 51 19.19 -10.96 -17.07
N ASN A 52 20.04 -10.69 -16.09
CA ASN A 52 19.69 -10.51 -14.68
C ASN A 52 18.83 -11.65 -14.08
N LEU A 53 19.05 -12.87 -14.55
CA LEU A 53 18.36 -14.08 -14.08
C LEU A 53 19.09 -14.70 -12.88
N LYS A 54 18.34 -15.37 -12.00
CA LYS A 54 18.90 -16.17 -10.90
C LYS A 54 19.30 -17.54 -11.46
N LEU A 55 20.52 -17.98 -11.21
CA LEU A 55 20.98 -19.31 -11.64
C LEU A 55 20.27 -20.35 -10.76
N ILE A 56 19.33 -21.11 -11.33
CA ILE A 56 18.64 -22.21 -10.63
C ILE A 56 19.42 -23.47 -11.01
N GLU A 57 20.00 -24.17 -10.03
CA GLU A 57 20.92 -25.29 -10.28
C GLU A 57 20.24 -26.47 -10.98
N GLU A 58 18.91 -26.58 -10.87
CA GLU A 58 18.09 -27.60 -11.53
C GLU A 58 17.86 -27.36 -13.03
N SER A 59 18.14 -26.16 -13.56
CA SER A 59 17.83 -25.85 -14.98
C SER A 59 18.93 -26.27 -15.97
N ARG A 60 19.89 -27.11 -15.59
CA ARG A 60 20.87 -27.66 -16.54
C ARG A 60 20.27 -28.66 -17.55
N VAL A 61 19.02 -29.09 -17.35
CA VAL A 61 18.36 -30.08 -18.23
C VAL A 61 17.08 -29.52 -18.91
N ALA A 62 16.64 -28.30 -18.57
CA ALA A 62 15.33 -27.80 -19.01
C ALA A 62 15.36 -26.48 -19.80
N ILE A 63 16.41 -26.23 -20.60
CA ILE A 63 16.46 -25.13 -21.58
C ILE A 63 16.59 -25.68 -23.01
N ASP A 64 16.06 -26.87 -23.29
CA ASP A 64 16.04 -27.44 -24.66
C ASP A 64 14.63 -27.57 -25.26
N ALA A 65 13.55 -27.18 -24.55
CA ALA A 65 12.19 -27.51 -25.00
C ALA A 65 11.29 -26.33 -25.42
N ALA A 66 11.77 -25.08 -25.49
CA ALA A 66 10.85 -23.95 -25.75
C ALA A 66 11.41 -22.78 -26.59
N SER A 67 12.36 -23.02 -27.49
CA SER A 67 12.69 -22.03 -28.54
C SER A 67 13.23 -22.71 -29.79
N PRO A 68 12.51 -22.67 -30.94
CA PRO A 68 13.06 -23.05 -32.21
C PRO A 68 13.80 -21.84 -32.77
N ILE A 69 14.98 -21.54 -32.21
CA ILE A 69 15.95 -20.67 -32.86
C ILE A 69 17.23 -21.47 -32.96
N SER A 70 17.58 -21.75 -34.21
CA SER A 70 18.71 -22.51 -34.69
C SER A 70 20.04 -22.06 -34.07
N ASN A 71 20.90 -23.05 -33.80
CA ASN A 71 22.35 -22.95 -33.59
C ASN A 71 22.85 -22.38 -32.26
N ALA A 72 22.37 -22.88 -31.12
CA ALA A 72 22.94 -22.60 -29.80
C ALA A 72 23.59 -23.83 -29.14
N THR A 73 24.52 -24.50 -29.83
CA THR A 73 25.51 -25.40 -29.20
C THR A 73 26.72 -24.62 -28.67
N GLU A 74 26.57 -23.33 -28.41
CA GLU A 74 27.59 -22.51 -27.79
C GLU A 74 27.60 -22.81 -26.29
N ARG A 75 28.43 -23.80 -25.92
CA ARG A 75 28.66 -24.24 -24.54
C ARG A 75 28.80 -23.03 -23.63
N LEU A 76 28.01 -22.99 -22.55
CA LEU A 76 28.13 -22.02 -21.46
C LEU A 76 29.54 -22.09 -20.85
N GLN A 77 30.49 -21.32 -21.41
CA GLN A 77 31.83 -21.20 -20.87
C GLN A 77 31.79 -20.21 -19.70
N TYR A 78 31.99 -20.72 -18.50
CA TYR A 78 32.26 -19.88 -17.35
C TYR A 78 33.68 -19.33 -17.47
N THR A 79 33.82 -18.01 -17.58
CA THR A 79 35.13 -17.35 -17.57
C THR A 79 35.44 -16.92 -16.12
N PRO A 80 36.21 -17.70 -15.33
CA PRO A 80 36.56 -17.29 -13.99
C PRO A 80 37.36 -15.98 -14.06
N LYS A 81 36.83 -14.94 -13.41
CA LYS A 81 37.50 -13.65 -13.28
C LYS A 81 38.80 -13.85 -12.49
N LYS A 82 39.95 -13.96 -13.19
CA LYS A 82 41.28 -13.93 -12.57
C LYS A 82 41.41 -12.61 -11.79
N ARG A 83 41.22 -12.64 -10.47
CA ARG A 83 41.65 -11.53 -9.61
C ARG A 83 43.17 -11.55 -9.63
N ALA A 84 43.79 -10.48 -10.12
CA ALA A 84 45.21 -10.27 -9.96
C ALA A 84 45.54 -10.38 -8.46
N ARG A 85 46.44 -11.30 -8.10
CA ARG A 85 47.01 -11.32 -6.76
C ARG A 85 47.86 -10.05 -6.64
N PRO A 86 47.61 -9.16 -5.66
CA PRO A 86 48.55 -8.08 -5.40
C PRO A 86 49.90 -8.69 -5.01
N PRO A 87 51.03 -8.09 -5.43
CA PRO A 87 52.36 -8.57 -5.04
C PRO A 87 52.50 -8.50 -3.51
N VAL A 88 52.78 -9.65 -2.90
CA VAL A 88 53.20 -9.75 -1.51
C VAL A 88 54.72 -9.69 -1.54
N ASP A 89 55.28 -8.54 -1.16
CA ASP A 89 56.64 -8.42 -0.63
C ASP A 89 56.80 -7.05 0.04
N GLN A 90 56.70 -7.01 1.37
CA GLN A 90 57.28 -5.94 2.17
C GLN A 90 57.59 -6.47 3.59
N PRO A 91 58.87 -6.55 4.01
CA PRO A 91 59.21 -6.93 5.38
C PRO A 91 58.92 -5.78 6.35
N GLN A 92 58.23 -6.08 7.46
CA GLN A 92 57.95 -5.14 8.54
C GLN A 92 59.11 -5.09 9.56
N PRO A 93 59.48 -3.90 10.06
CA PRO A 93 60.17 -3.78 11.33
C PRO A 93 59.20 -3.74 12.52
N ALA A 94 59.62 -4.37 13.60
CA ALA A 94 58.90 -4.53 14.85
C ALA A 94 58.61 -3.22 15.62
N ARG A 95 57.41 -3.08 16.18
CA ARG A 95 57.13 -2.95 17.63
C ARG A 95 55.71 -2.42 17.92
N GLY A 96 54.94 -3.29 18.57
CA GLY A 96 53.85 -3.14 19.55
C GLY A 96 52.99 -1.87 19.66
N VAL A 97 51.67 -2.08 19.58
CA VAL A 97 50.62 -1.66 20.57
C VAL A 97 49.40 -2.59 20.35
N PRO A 98 48.70 -3.10 21.39
CA PRO A 98 47.52 -3.95 21.20
C PRO A 98 46.27 -3.10 20.94
N TYR A 99 45.62 -3.28 19.78
CA TYR A 99 44.25 -2.83 19.54
C TYR A 99 43.33 -4.01 19.26
N ASN A 100 42.20 -3.96 19.95
CA ASN A 100 41.12 -4.93 20.05
C ASN A 100 40.42 -5.17 18.70
N THR A 101 40.36 -6.43 18.26
CA THR A 101 39.65 -6.86 17.05
C THR A 101 38.17 -7.12 17.35
N GLN A 102 37.30 -6.18 16.98
CA GLN A 102 35.91 -6.50 16.65
C GLN A 102 35.69 -6.33 15.16
N ALA A 103 35.41 -7.47 14.51
CA ALA A 103 35.08 -7.56 13.11
C ALA A 103 33.75 -6.85 12.83
N GLN A 104 33.80 -5.75 12.08
CA GLN A 104 32.61 -5.15 11.47
C GLN A 104 32.27 -5.92 10.19
N THR A 105 31.28 -6.79 10.29
CA THR A 105 30.51 -7.30 9.17
C THR A 105 29.73 -6.15 8.53
N ALA A 106 29.91 -5.97 7.23
CA ALA A 106 29.21 -4.98 6.43
C ALA A 106 27.68 -5.17 6.50
N SER A 107 27.00 -4.24 7.16
CA SER A 107 25.54 -4.10 7.12
C SER A 107 25.23 -2.82 6.35
N PHE A 108 24.73 -2.98 5.12
CA PHE A 108 24.18 -1.89 4.32
C PHE A 108 22.72 -1.68 4.76
N MET A 109 22.49 -0.75 5.68
CA MET A 109 21.19 -0.13 5.92
C MET A 109 21.41 1.33 6.29
N PHE A 110 20.52 2.19 5.83
CA PHE A 110 20.51 3.64 5.93
C PHE A 110 20.77 4.17 7.35
N THR A 111 21.91 4.84 7.52
CA THR A 111 22.16 5.83 8.58
C THR A 111 22.90 7.01 7.98
N ASN A 112 22.19 8.11 7.78
CA ASN A 112 22.67 9.49 7.94
C ASN A 112 21.65 10.07 8.95
N ILE A 113 22.00 10.73 10.05
CA ILE A 113 22.91 11.86 10.22
C ILE A 113 23.39 11.85 11.69
N SER A 114 24.71 11.94 11.92
CA SER A 114 25.28 12.44 13.17
C SER A 114 26.08 13.69 12.84
N GLY A 115 25.52 14.86 13.18
CA GLY A 115 26.21 16.15 13.21
C GLY A 115 25.75 16.89 14.46
N PRO A 116 26.65 17.51 15.23
CA PRO A 116 26.29 18.13 16.49
C PRO A 116 25.81 19.58 16.31
N VAL A 117 25.11 20.06 17.35
CA VAL A 117 24.80 21.45 17.71
C VAL A 117 23.43 22.00 17.25
N ASP A 118 22.50 21.93 18.22
CA ASP A 118 21.47 22.89 18.61
C ASP A 118 20.49 23.47 17.57
N ALA A 119 19.40 22.73 17.33
CA ALA A 119 18.04 23.28 17.26
C ALA A 119 17.03 22.12 17.34
N HIS A 120 16.25 22.07 18.44
CA HIS A 120 15.11 21.16 18.56
C HIS A 120 13.94 21.66 17.69
N PRO A 121 13.36 20.83 16.81
CA PRO A 121 11.94 20.88 16.55
C PRO A 121 11.28 19.74 17.34
N SER A 122 10.56 20.12 18.38
CA SER A 122 9.70 19.27 19.19
C SER A 122 8.53 18.72 18.34
N TYR A 123 8.76 17.61 17.64
CA TYR A 123 7.71 16.81 17.04
C TYR A 123 7.44 15.56 17.88
N ASN A 124 6.85 15.79 19.05
CA ASN A 124 6.26 14.74 19.87
C ASN A 124 4.87 15.21 20.33
N ARG A 125 3.96 15.37 19.35
CA ARG A 125 2.55 15.54 19.67
C ARG A 125 1.93 14.16 19.81
N SER A 126 1.86 13.71 21.06
CA SER A 126 1.14 12.52 21.49
C SER A 126 -0.30 12.56 21.00
N PHE A 127 -0.73 11.53 20.27
CA PHE A 127 -2.13 11.22 20.11
C PHE A 127 -2.57 10.48 21.37
N VAL A 128 -3.37 11.16 22.21
CA VAL A 128 -4.06 10.55 23.35
C VAL A 128 -5.16 9.64 22.80
N ASN A 129 -5.14 8.38 23.24
CA ASN A 129 -6.17 7.40 22.98
C ASN A 129 -7.23 7.55 24.09
N GLU A 130 -8.37 8.16 23.80
CA GLU A 130 -9.54 8.16 24.69
C GLU A 130 -10.43 6.96 24.38
N ASN A 131 -10.25 5.89 25.15
CA ASN A 131 -11.30 5.04 25.73
C ASN A 131 -10.71 3.69 26.15
N ALA A 132 -10.39 3.57 27.43
CA ALA A 132 -10.24 2.29 28.10
C ALA A 132 -11.03 2.36 29.41
N SER A 133 -12.32 2.02 29.33
CA SER A 133 -13.07 1.59 30.50
C SER A 133 -12.95 0.08 30.62
N SER A 134 -12.54 -0.31 31.82
CA SER A 134 -12.26 -1.64 32.33
C SER A 134 -13.44 -2.60 32.27
N SER A 135 -13.19 -3.83 31.82
CA SER A 135 -13.89 -5.01 32.33
C SER A 135 -12.89 -6.15 32.56
N SER A 136 -12.86 -6.56 33.83
CA SER A 136 -12.11 -7.66 34.41
C SER A 136 -12.75 -9.01 34.03
N ARG A 137 -11.92 -10.04 33.79
CA ARG A 137 -11.94 -11.32 34.54
C ARG A 137 -10.81 -12.30 34.13
N ASP A 138 -10.06 -12.69 35.16
CA ASP A 138 -9.49 -14.01 35.45
C ASP A 138 -8.41 -14.64 34.55
N ALA A 139 -7.14 -14.42 34.93
CA ALA A 139 -6.13 -15.48 35.02
C ALA A 139 -5.02 -15.10 36.03
N ARG A 140 -4.69 -16.03 36.92
CA ARG A 140 -3.73 -15.93 38.05
C ARG A 140 -2.25 -16.01 37.60
N PRO A 141 -1.30 -15.62 38.47
CA PRO A 141 -0.06 -14.95 38.09
C PRO A 141 1.18 -15.86 38.06
N MET A 142 2.16 -15.51 37.22
CA MET A 142 3.56 -15.84 37.46
C MET A 142 4.27 -14.58 38.00
N GLU A 143 4.82 -14.71 39.21
CA GLU A 143 5.74 -13.76 39.83
C GLU A 143 6.99 -13.61 38.97
N LEU A 144 7.26 -12.39 38.52
CA LEU A 144 8.62 -11.97 38.24
C LEU A 144 8.84 -10.58 38.85
N ASP A 145 9.47 -10.61 40.01
CA ASP A 145 9.97 -9.49 40.78
C ASP A 145 11.11 -8.79 40.02
N ARG A 146 10.83 -7.60 39.48
CA ARG A 146 11.85 -6.57 39.19
C ARG A 146 11.25 -5.18 39.38
N GLY A 147 11.86 -4.46 40.32
CA GLY A 147 11.44 -3.14 40.81
C GLY A 147 11.15 -2.11 39.72
N ILE A 148 9.91 -1.62 39.75
CA ILE A 148 9.44 -0.43 39.06
C ILE A 148 9.37 0.70 40.11
N PRO A 149 9.98 1.87 39.87
CA PRO A 149 9.90 2.99 40.80
C PRO A 149 8.45 3.48 40.93
N PRO A 150 8.03 3.95 42.12
CA PRO A 150 6.64 4.32 42.38
C PRO A 150 6.20 5.49 41.50
N TYR A 151 5.00 5.34 40.93
CA TYR A 151 4.27 6.38 40.19
C TYR A 151 4.26 7.70 40.98
N GLN A 152 4.85 8.74 40.41
CA GLN A 152 4.62 10.11 40.85
C GLN A 152 3.15 10.46 40.60
N ARG A 153 2.46 10.86 41.68
CA ARG A 153 1.07 11.34 41.65
C ARG A 153 0.95 12.48 40.62
N ARG A 154 -0.08 12.41 39.78
CA ARG A 154 -0.54 13.56 38.99
C ARG A 154 -0.79 14.74 39.94
N PRO A 155 -0.33 15.96 39.60
CA PRO A 155 -0.70 17.14 40.34
C PRO A 155 -2.23 17.33 40.21
N SER A 156 -2.92 17.32 41.36
CA SER A 156 -4.30 17.76 41.45
C SER A 156 -4.33 19.25 41.14
N PHE A 157 -5.01 19.64 40.06
CA PHE A 157 -5.38 21.04 39.85
C PHE A 157 -6.32 21.44 41.00
N SER A 158 -5.82 22.23 41.93
CA SER A 158 -6.67 23.00 42.85
C SER A 158 -7.46 24.00 42.02
N GLU A 159 -8.78 23.97 42.15
CA GLU A 159 -9.68 25.01 41.65
C GLU A 159 -9.11 26.38 42.07
N GLY A 160 -8.72 27.17 41.08
CA GLY A 160 -8.36 28.56 41.29
C GLY A 160 -9.58 29.35 41.78
N PRO A 161 -9.35 30.46 42.51
CA PRO A 161 -10.44 31.27 43.04
C PRO A 161 -11.35 31.77 41.92
N PRO A 162 -12.68 31.86 42.15
CA PRO A 162 -13.61 32.36 41.15
C PRO A 162 -13.19 33.77 40.75
N LEU A 163 -12.90 33.95 39.46
CA LEU A 163 -12.65 35.27 38.89
C LEU A 163 -13.88 36.14 39.19
N ALA A 164 -13.67 37.14 40.04
CA ALA A 164 -14.67 38.12 40.40
C ALA A 164 -15.20 38.78 39.13
N LEU A 165 -16.51 38.67 38.95
CA LEU A 165 -17.30 39.37 37.95
C LEU A 165 -17.08 40.88 38.13
N LEU A 166 -16.22 41.47 37.29
CA LEU A 166 -16.19 42.92 37.14
C LEU A 166 -17.50 43.35 36.47
N PRO A 167 -18.20 44.35 37.03
CA PRO A 167 -19.45 44.84 36.45
C PRO A 167 -19.17 45.44 35.07
N ALA A 168 -19.91 44.96 34.07
CA ALA A 168 -19.87 45.53 32.73
C ALA A 168 -20.23 47.02 32.79
N PRO A 169 -19.45 47.92 32.17
CA PRO A 169 -19.77 49.34 32.12
C PRO A 169 -21.08 49.53 31.37
N THR A 170 -22.07 50.10 32.06
CA THR A 170 -23.34 50.54 31.48
C THR A 170 -23.09 51.54 30.35
N PRO A 171 -23.64 51.33 29.15
CA PRO A 171 -23.48 52.28 28.06
C PRO A 171 -24.21 53.59 28.38
N PRO A 172 -23.61 54.75 28.12
CA PRO A 172 -24.25 56.03 28.33
C PRO A 172 -25.40 56.22 27.34
N SER A 173 -26.58 56.53 27.88
CA SER A 173 -27.76 56.91 27.11
C SER A 173 -27.58 58.30 26.50
N HIS A 174 -26.97 58.36 25.31
CA HIS A 174 -26.98 59.56 24.50
C HIS A 174 -28.11 59.51 23.48
N THR A 175 -29.20 60.17 23.83
CA THR A 175 -30.16 60.74 22.88
C THR A 175 -29.43 61.83 22.11
N SER A 176 -29.26 61.70 20.77
CA SER A 176 -29.29 62.82 19.80
C SER A 176 -28.76 62.45 18.41
N GLN A 177 -29.56 62.84 17.42
CA GLN A 177 -29.20 63.35 16.09
C GLN A 177 -28.64 62.37 15.06
N SER A 178 -29.58 61.93 14.22
CA SER A 178 -29.39 61.30 12.92
C SER A 178 -28.70 62.22 11.92
N TYR A 179 -27.37 62.28 11.95
CA TYR A 179 -26.59 62.60 10.76
C TYR A 179 -26.42 61.28 9.98
N GLN A 180 -27.27 61.08 8.97
CA GLN A 180 -27.08 60.02 7.97
C GLN A 180 -25.88 60.38 7.11
N GLN A 181 -24.67 60.15 7.61
CA GLN A 181 -23.54 59.94 6.70
C GLN A 181 -23.80 58.62 5.96
N PRO A 182 -23.64 58.57 4.63
CA PRO A 182 -23.66 57.32 3.91
C PRO A 182 -22.48 56.49 4.43
N PHE A 183 -22.77 55.58 5.35
CA PHE A 183 -21.83 54.56 5.77
C PHE A 183 -21.53 53.77 4.51
N ILE A 184 -20.37 53.98 3.92
CA ILE A 184 -19.86 53.10 2.87
C ILE A 184 -19.76 51.76 3.58
N SER A 185 -20.74 50.89 3.30
CA SER A 185 -20.72 49.52 3.76
C SER A 185 -19.49 48.90 3.10
N HIS A 186 -18.36 48.95 3.80
CA HIS A 186 -17.20 48.15 3.50
C HIS A 186 -17.62 46.71 3.75
N SER A 187 -18.35 46.15 2.79
CA SER A 187 -18.56 44.72 2.66
C SER A 187 -17.16 44.15 2.51
N PHE A 188 -16.54 43.80 3.64
CA PHE A 188 -15.32 43.04 3.64
C PHE A 188 -15.61 41.84 2.74
N PRO A 189 -14.83 41.61 1.67
CA PRO A 189 -15.04 40.47 0.81
C PRO A 189 -15.16 39.25 1.71
N GLU A 190 -16.33 38.61 1.65
CA GLU A 190 -16.67 37.50 2.52
C GLU A 190 -15.49 36.54 2.46
N PRO A 191 -14.86 36.18 3.59
CA PRO A 191 -13.61 35.44 3.59
C PRO A 191 -13.81 34.21 2.73
N HIS A 192 -13.16 34.21 1.56
CA HIS A 192 -13.40 33.20 0.52
C HIS A 192 -13.30 31.85 1.21
N GLN A 193 -14.44 31.16 1.32
CA GLN A 193 -14.50 29.88 2.03
C GLN A 193 -13.48 28.99 1.36
N SER A 194 -12.36 28.75 2.03
CA SER A 194 -11.23 28.02 1.47
C SER A 194 -11.77 26.71 0.92
N SER A 195 -11.66 26.50 -0.38
CA SER A 195 -12.26 25.34 -1.03
C SER A 195 -11.71 24.08 -0.36
N ARG A 196 -12.60 23.19 0.09
CA ARG A 196 -12.18 21.90 0.63
C ARG A 196 -11.88 20.96 -0.54
N ILE A 197 -10.96 20.04 -0.34
CA ILE A 197 -10.64 19.03 -1.35
C ILE A 197 -11.87 18.13 -1.53
N LYS A 198 -12.31 17.97 -2.79
CA LYS A 198 -13.39 17.04 -3.14
C LYS A 198 -12.77 15.71 -3.56
N PRO A 199 -12.95 14.61 -2.80
CA PRO A 199 -12.46 13.30 -3.21
C PRO A 199 -13.01 12.91 -4.59
N TRP A 200 -12.22 12.16 -5.35
CA TRP A 200 -12.66 11.62 -6.62
C TRP A 200 -13.78 10.58 -6.40
N SER A 201 -14.84 10.68 -7.21
CA SER A 201 -15.98 9.78 -7.16
C SER A 201 -16.45 9.45 -8.57
N HIS A 202 -16.78 8.19 -8.83
CA HIS A 202 -17.36 7.75 -10.09
C HIS A 202 -18.35 6.60 -9.84
N PRO A 203 -19.55 6.59 -10.46
CA PRO A 203 -20.61 5.63 -10.14
C PRO A 203 -20.22 4.17 -10.39
N SER A 204 -19.32 3.92 -11.34
CA SER A 204 -18.87 2.57 -11.69
C SER A 204 -17.67 2.05 -10.90
N PHE A 205 -17.08 2.84 -9.98
CA PHE A 205 -15.90 2.42 -9.21
C PHE A 205 -16.22 2.44 -7.72
N LEU A 206 -15.63 1.51 -6.97
CA LEU A 206 -15.77 1.54 -5.52
C LEU A 206 -15.01 2.76 -4.97
N PRO A 207 -15.65 3.60 -4.13
CA PRO A 207 -14.96 4.72 -3.52
C PRO A 207 -13.89 4.24 -2.52
N LEU A 208 -12.98 5.14 -2.13
CA LEU A 208 -12.03 4.88 -1.05
C LEU A 208 -12.80 4.63 0.27
N PRO A 209 -12.20 3.94 1.26
CA PRO A 209 -12.83 3.75 2.56
C PRO A 209 -13.36 5.05 3.18
N ASP A 210 -14.56 5.01 3.76
CA ASP A 210 -15.21 6.20 4.33
C ASP A 210 -14.34 6.99 5.33
N PRO A 211 -13.57 6.35 6.24
CA PRO A 211 -12.68 7.09 7.13
C PRO A 211 -11.62 7.91 6.39
N MET A 212 -11.20 7.46 5.20
CA MET A 212 -10.30 8.24 4.34
C MET A 212 -11.02 9.41 3.71
N LEU A 213 -12.17 9.16 3.10
CA LEU A 213 -12.97 10.20 2.42
C LEU A 213 -13.36 11.33 3.37
N GLN A 214 -13.82 11.00 4.57
CA GLN A 214 -14.16 11.98 5.61
C GLN A 214 -12.97 12.87 5.96
N ARG A 215 -11.76 12.29 6.07
CA ARG A 215 -10.55 13.07 6.34
C ARG A 215 -10.12 13.92 5.15
N VAL A 216 -10.17 13.38 3.92
CA VAL A 216 -9.84 14.14 2.70
C VAL A 216 -10.76 15.35 2.54
N CYS A 217 -12.07 15.16 2.74
CA CYS A 217 -13.07 16.24 2.71
C CYS A 217 -12.82 17.33 3.76
N GLY A 218 -12.12 17.03 4.86
CA GLY A 218 -11.80 17.98 5.92
C GLY A 218 -10.59 18.88 5.61
N ILE A 219 -9.76 18.50 4.63
CA ILE A 219 -8.52 19.20 4.31
C ILE A 219 -8.80 20.39 3.39
N LYS A 220 -8.16 21.53 3.67
CA LYS A 220 -8.26 22.73 2.83
C LYS A 220 -7.39 22.55 1.59
N SER A 221 -7.89 22.98 0.43
CA SER A 221 -7.17 22.86 -0.86
C SER A 221 -5.81 23.57 -0.84
N VAL A 222 -5.70 24.68 -0.11
CA VAL A 222 -4.46 25.48 0.02
C VAL A 222 -3.34 24.75 0.78
N GLU A 223 -3.66 23.69 1.53
CA GLU A 223 -2.69 22.90 2.30
C GLU A 223 -2.13 21.72 1.49
N MET A 224 -2.55 21.54 0.24
CA MET A 224 -2.19 20.42 -0.61
C MET A 224 -1.81 20.91 -2.03
N PRO A 225 -1.01 20.14 -2.79
CA PRO A 225 -0.77 20.47 -4.19
C PRO A 225 -2.07 20.42 -4.98
N SER A 226 -2.19 21.24 -6.03
CA SER A 226 -3.34 21.17 -6.92
C SER A 226 -3.45 19.77 -7.53
N ARG A 227 -4.67 19.22 -7.58
CA ARG A 227 -4.91 17.91 -8.20
C ARG A 227 -4.47 17.91 -9.67
N GLU A 228 -4.78 18.97 -10.41
CA GLU A 228 -4.43 19.10 -11.82
C GLU A 228 -2.91 19.10 -12.04
N GLU A 229 -2.17 19.82 -11.18
CA GLU A 229 -0.70 19.85 -11.23
C GLU A 229 -0.10 18.47 -10.93
N PHE A 230 -0.64 17.77 -9.92
CA PHE A 230 -0.22 16.41 -9.60
C PHE A 230 -0.52 15.43 -10.73
N GLU A 231 -1.73 15.44 -11.28
CA GLU A 231 -2.14 14.55 -12.38
C GLU A 231 -1.29 14.79 -13.63
N HIS A 232 -1.00 16.06 -13.97
CA HIS A 232 -0.09 16.40 -15.06
C HIS A 232 1.30 15.82 -14.82
N ALA A 233 1.90 16.06 -13.64
CA ALA A 233 3.22 15.56 -13.29
C ALA A 233 3.27 14.01 -13.26
N LEU A 234 2.20 13.37 -12.80
CA LEU A 234 2.07 11.90 -12.81
C LEU A 234 2.01 11.36 -14.24
N ASN A 235 1.21 11.98 -15.12
CA ASN A 235 1.11 11.59 -16.53
C ASN A 235 2.44 11.77 -17.27
N GLU A 236 3.14 12.87 -17.02
CA GLU A 236 4.48 13.11 -17.56
C GLU A 236 5.46 12.01 -17.09
N PHE A 237 5.47 11.69 -15.80
CA PHE A 237 6.29 10.60 -15.25
C PHE A 237 5.99 9.26 -15.93
N VAL A 238 4.71 8.89 -16.04
CA VAL A 238 4.25 7.63 -16.64
C VAL A 238 4.62 7.55 -18.12
N SER A 239 4.50 8.66 -18.86
CA SER A 239 4.88 8.72 -20.28
C SER A 239 6.37 8.43 -20.53
N LYS A 240 7.22 8.79 -19.57
CA LYS A 240 8.68 8.56 -19.61
C LYS A 240 9.08 7.14 -19.20
N LEU A 241 8.17 6.36 -18.63
CA LEU A 241 8.42 4.95 -18.32
C LEU A 241 8.52 4.12 -19.60
N GLN A 242 9.33 3.06 -19.52
CA GLN A 242 9.35 2.00 -20.53
C GLN A 242 7.94 1.44 -20.75
N ALA A 243 7.60 1.07 -21.98
CA ALA A 243 6.25 0.62 -22.35
C ALA A 243 5.73 -0.49 -21.40
N ASP A 244 6.58 -1.46 -21.09
CA ASP A 244 6.26 -2.58 -20.20
C ASP A 244 5.92 -2.18 -18.76
N LEU A 245 6.49 -1.08 -18.27
CA LEU A 245 6.21 -0.54 -16.94
C LEU A 245 4.99 0.38 -16.96
N ARG A 246 4.81 1.11 -18.06
CA ARG A 246 3.71 2.07 -18.24
C ARG A 246 2.35 1.40 -18.10
N GLU A 247 2.17 0.21 -18.69
CA GLU A 247 0.91 -0.54 -18.63
C GLU A 247 0.50 -0.96 -17.22
N THR A 248 1.46 -1.05 -16.28
CA THR A 248 1.24 -1.59 -14.93
C THR A 248 1.51 -0.58 -13.81
N ALA A 249 2.03 0.61 -14.13
CA ALA A 249 2.43 1.60 -13.13
C ALA A 249 1.22 2.23 -12.44
N CYS A 250 0.29 2.77 -13.23
CA CYS A 250 -1.00 3.26 -12.76
C CYS A 250 -2.04 3.00 -13.84
N LEU A 251 -3.23 2.57 -13.43
CA LEU A 251 -4.28 2.22 -14.37
C LEU A 251 -5.26 3.40 -14.51
N PRO A 252 -5.37 4.03 -15.70
CA PRO A 252 -6.43 4.99 -15.94
C PRO A 252 -7.81 4.31 -15.85
N PRO A 253 -8.90 5.06 -15.66
CA PRO A 253 -10.23 4.50 -15.45
C PRO A 253 -10.65 3.44 -16.49
N GLU A 254 -10.40 3.66 -17.77
CA GLU A 254 -10.80 2.73 -18.84
C GLU A 254 -10.02 1.40 -18.76
N ALA A 255 -8.71 1.48 -18.57
CA ALA A 255 -7.84 0.31 -18.42
C ALA A 255 -8.15 -0.46 -17.13
N TYR A 256 -8.37 0.25 -16.03
CA TYR A 256 -8.77 -0.32 -14.75
C TYR A 256 -10.10 -1.08 -14.87
N ALA A 257 -11.13 -0.45 -15.44
CA ALA A 257 -12.43 -1.07 -15.64
C ALA A 257 -12.34 -2.29 -16.58
N THR A 258 -11.53 -2.21 -17.63
CA THR A 258 -11.30 -3.36 -18.54
C THR A 258 -10.67 -4.53 -17.79
N LEU A 259 -9.64 -4.26 -16.96
CA LEU A 259 -8.98 -5.28 -16.15
C LEU A 259 -9.94 -5.87 -15.10
N ALA A 260 -10.66 -5.04 -14.34
CA ALA A 260 -11.64 -5.49 -13.35
C ALA A 260 -12.73 -6.38 -13.98
N ASN A 261 -13.24 -6.01 -15.16
CA ASN A 261 -14.20 -6.81 -15.91
C ASN A 261 -13.63 -8.14 -16.42
N CYS A 262 -12.35 -8.16 -16.83
CA CYS A 262 -11.69 -9.40 -17.24
C CYS A 262 -11.45 -10.33 -16.05
N LEU A 263 -11.06 -9.78 -14.89
CA LEU A 263 -10.83 -10.54 -13.65
C LEU A 263 -12.13 -11.10 -13.08
N SER A 264 -13.23 -10.34 -13.06
CA SER A 264 -14.53 -10.82 -12.56
C SER A 264 -15.10 -11.97 -13.40
N LYS A 265 -14.91 -11.92 -14.73
CA LYS A 265 -15.36 -12.95 -15.67
C LYS A 265 -14.37 -14.10 -15.87
N ASN A 266 -13.22 -14.06 -15.19
CA ASN A 266 -12.10 -14.95 -15.42
C ASN A 266 -11.67 -15.06 -16.91
N ASN A 267 -11.85 -13.98 -17.66
CA ASN A 267 -11.52 -13.91 -19.09
C ASN A 267 -10.34 -12.96 -19.32
N ILE A 268 -9.15 -13.40 -18.90
CA ILE A 268 -7.92 -12.61 -19.04
C ILE A 268 -7.39 -12.56 -20.48
N THR A 269 -7.95 -13.33 -21.42
CA THR A 269 -7.44 -13.45 -22.80
C THR A 269 -7.43 -12.12 -23.56
N ARG A 270 -8.35 -11.22 -23.21
CA ARG A 270 -8.50 -9.87 -23.80
C ARG A 270 -7.42 -8.87 -23.37
N LEU A 271 -6.67 -9.18 -22.32
CA LEU A 271 -5.64 -8.30 -21.79
C LEU A 271 -4.32 -8.49 -22.55
N SER A 272 -3.49 -7.44 -22.58
CA SER A 272 -2.14 -7.53 -23.11
C SER A 272 -1.35 -8.64 -22.39
N GLN A 273 -0.39 -9.27 -23.08
CA GLN A 273 0.45 -10.31 -22.46
C GLN A 273 1.12 -9.82 -21.17
N ARG A 274 1.51 -8.53 -21.14
CA ARG A 274 2.15 -7.89 -20.00
C ARG A 274 1.19 -7.76 -18.81
N ILE A 275 -0.01 -7.23 -19.01
CA ILE A 275 -1.02 -7.10 -17.96
C ILE A 275 -1.42 -8.48 -17.44
N ARG A 276 -1.57 -9.50 -18.32
CA ARG A 276 -1.82 -10.88 -17.88
C ARG A 276 -0.72 -11.40 -16.95
N ALA A 277 0.53 -11.28 -17.37
CA ALA A 277 1.66 -11.75 -16.57
C ALA A 277 1.73 -11.02 -15.22
N TRP A 278 1.49 -9.72 -15.21
CA TRP A 278 1.43 -8.91 -14.00
C TRP A 278 0.27 -9.33 -13.09
N ALA A 279 -0.95 -9.44 -13.62
CA ALA A 279 -2.13 -9.86 -12.87
C ALA A 279 -1.97 -11.25 -12.25
N THR A 280 -1.42 -12.22 -13.00
CA THR A 280 -1.10 -13.56 -12.50
C THR A 280 -0.02 -13.52 -11.42
N CYS A 281 1.06 -12.76 -11.65
CA CYS A 281 2.17 -12.64 -10.68
C CYS A 281 1.70 -12.07 -9.35
N HIS A 282 0.82 -11.07 -9.37
CA HIS A 282 0.29 -10.42 -8.17
C HIS A 282 -1.02 -11.04 -7.65
N ARG A 283 -1.48 -12.14 -8.26
CA ARG A 283 -2.76 -12.81 -7.94
C ARG A 283 -3.93 -11.83 -7.85
N LEU A 284 -4.00 -10.89 -8.80
CA LEU A 284 -5.05 -9.89 -8.82
C LEU A 284 -6.41 -10.53 -9.01
N SER A 285 -7.41 -10.01 -8.29
CA SER A 285 -8.79 -10.49 -8.35
C SER A 285 -9.76 -9.31 -8.38
N SER A 286 -10.97 -9.53 -8.93
CA SER A 286 -12.06 -8.56 -8.72
C SER A 286 -12.45 -8.54 -7.24
N GLY A 287 -12.59 -7.38 -6.65
CA GLY A 287 -12.99 -7.19 -5.25
C GLY A 287 -14.48 -6.91 -5.05
N SER A 288 -15.23 -6.71 -6.12
CA SER A 288 -16.68 -6.48 -6.13
C SER A 288 -17.28 -7.07 -7.41
N ASP A 289 -18.54 -7.49 -7.35
CA ASP A 289 -19.35 -7.93 -8.48
C ASP A 289 -20.21 -6.78 -9.05
N LYS A 290 -20.40 -5.69 -8.28
CA LYS A 290 -21.23 -4.53 -8.66
C LYS A 290 -20.42 -3.35 -9.18
N LEU A 291 -19.23 -3.14 -8.63
CA LEU A 291 -18.39 -1.98 -8.90
C LEU A 291 -17.00 -2.44 -9.35
N ASN A 292 -16.31 -1.61 -10.12
CA ASN A 292 -14.94 -1.89 -10.49
C ASN A 292 -14.05 -1.71 -9.24
N LEU A 293 -13.54 -2.83 -8.72
CA LEU A 293 -12.53 -2.88 -7.67
C LEU A 293 -11.56 -4.02 -8.00
N ILE A 294 -10.26 -3.73 -7.97
CA ILE A 294 -9.18 -4.70 -8.09
C ILE A 294 -8.50 -4.81 -6.74
N VAL A 295 -8.28 -6.05 -6.29
CA VAL A 295 -7.57 -6.36 -5.06
C VAL A 295 -6.43 -7.34 -5.29
N ALA A 296 -5.42 -7.26 -4.43
CA ALA A 296 -4.30 -8.21 -4.36
C ALA A 296 -4.25 -8.83 -2.95
N PRO A 297 -3.97 -10.13 -2.80
CA PRO A 297 -3.77 -10.73 -1.48
C PRO A 297 -2.52 -10.15 -0.82
N ARG A 298 -2.58 -9.90 0.49
CA ARG A 298 -1.40 -9.49 1.26
C ARG A 298 -0.40 -10.63 1.41
N GLU A 299 0.84 -10.27 1.71
CA GLU A 299 1.96 -11.21 1.89
C GLU A 299 1.62 -12.47 2.74
N PRO A 300 0.94 -12.37 3.91
CA PRO A 300 0.62 -13.56 4.70
C PRO A 300 -0.35 -14.51 4.01
N PHE A 301 -1.24 -13.97 3.18
CA PHE A 301 -2.27 -14.71 2.45
C PHE A 301 -1.82 -15.05 1.02
N PHE A 302 -0.68 -14.53 0.58
CA PHE A 302 -0.13 -14.78 -0.76
C PHE A 302 0.24 -16.26 -0.96
N GLN A 303 0.60 -16.95 0.12
CA GLN A 303 0.95 -18.37 0.13
C GLN A 303 -0.26 -19.30 0.31
N ALA A 304 -1.45 -18.78 0.61
CA ALA A 304 -2.65 -19.58 0.75
C ALA A 304 -2.96 -20.35 -0.54
N SER A 305 -3.63 -21.50 -0.40
CA SER A 305 -4.00 -22.32 -1.55
C SER A 305 -4.95 -21.53 -2.47
N PRO A 306 -5.01 -21.84 -3.78
CA PRO A 306 -5.94 -21.19 -4.68
C PRO A 306 -7.40 -21.30 -4.22
N GLU A 307 -7.80 -22.43 -3.61
CA GLU A 307 -9.17 -22.61 -3.09
C GLU A 307 -9.43 -21.71 -1.88
N GLU A 308 -8.46 -21.59 -0.97
CA GLU A 308 -8.57 -20.72 0.20
C GLU A 308 -8.62 -19.25 -0.19
N GLN A 309 -7.79 -18.83 -1.16
CA GLN A 309 -7.84 -17.48 -1.73
C GLN A 309 -9.19 -17.21 -2.38
N GLN A 310 -9.74 -18.17 -3.12
CA GLN A 310 -11.05 -18.05 -3.74
C GLN A 310 -12.18 -17.96 -2.69
N ARG A 311 -12.06 -18.66 -1.56
CA ARG A 311 -13.00 -18.53 -0.43
C ARG A 311 -12.91 -17.14 0.19
N MET A 312 -11.70 -16.67 0.50
CA MET A 312 -11.46 -15.33 1.09
C MET A 312 -11.97 -14.20 0.20
N ILE A 313 -11.73 -14.28 -1.12
CA ILE A 313 -12.22 -13.23 -2.05
C ILE A 313 -13.74 -13.25 -2.18
N THR A 314 -14.37 -14.43 -2.12
CA THR A 314 -15.83 -14.57 -2.17
C THR A 314 -16.47 -13.93 -0.93
N GLU A 315 -15.91 -14.19 0.25
CA GLU A 315 -16.34 -13.57 1.51
C GLU A 315 -16.13 -12.05 1.49
N TYR A 316 -14.96 -11.60 1.02
CA TYR A 316 -14.64 -10.18 0.87
C TYR A 316 -15.66 -9.46 -0.04
N ARG A 317 -15.95 -10.01 -1.22
CA ARG A 317 -16.97 -9.48 -2.16
C ARG A 317 -18.34 -9.42 -1.51
N ALA A 318 -18.77 -10.51 -0.87
CA ALA A 318 -20.07 -10.58 -0.21
C ALA A 318 -20.21 -9.54 0.91
N SER A 319 -19.12 -9.21 1.60
CA SER A 319 -19.10 -8.16 2.62
C SER A 319 -19.26 -6.75 2.03
N LEU A 320 -18.59 -6.46 0.90
CA LEU A 320 -18.58 -5.15 0.26
C LEU A 320 -19.85 -4.86 -0.54
N ASP A 321 -20.36 -5.85 -1.26
CA ASP A 321 -21.55 -5.69 -2.11
C ASP A 321 -22.86 -5.81 -1.34
N ARG A 322 -22.80 -6.13 -0.04
CA ARG A 322 -23.97 -6.11 0.83
C ARG A 322 -24.54 -4.70 0.80
N PRO A 323 -25.81 -4.51 0.38
CA PRO A 323 -26.42 -3.20 0.45
C PRO A 323 -26.34 -2.72 1.91
N PRO A 324 -26.09 -1.43 2.16
CA PRO A 324 -26.15 -0.90 3.52
C PRO A 324 -27.49 -1.32 4.08
N GLN A 325 -27.49 -2.26 5.03
CA GLN A 325 -28.72 -2.78 5.60
C GLN A 325 -29.45 -1.55 6.10
N SER A 326 -30.62 -1.29 5.52
CA SER A 326 -31.39 -0.09 5.89
C SER A 326 -31.50 -0.12 7.40
N MET A 327 -31.22 1.00 8.05
CA MET A 327 -31.06 1.16 9.50
C MET A 327 -32.37 0.95 10.29
N SER A 328 -33.18 -0.02 9.87
CA SER A 328 -34.59 -0.20 10.21
C SER A 328 -34.81 -1.10 11.44
N SER A 329 -33.83 -1.23 12.33
CA SER A 329 -34.07 -1.83 13.64
C SER A 329 -33.25 -1.13 14.72
N PRO A 330 -33.76 -0.01 15.28
CA PRO A 330 -33.08 0.82 16.29
C PRO A 330 -32.89 0.13 17.67
N GLY A 331 -32.90 -1.20 17.75
CA GLY A 331 -32.89 -1.94 19.02
C GLY A 331 -31.80 -2.99 19.20
N GLN A 332 -31.10 -3.42 18.14
CA GLN A 332 -30.04 -4.42 18.27
C GLN A 332 -28.67 -3.75 18.35
N LYS A 333 -28.23 -3.45 19.57
CA LYS A 333 -26.80 -3.25 19.88
C LYS A 333 -26.06 -4.57 19.65
N SER A 334 -25.79 -4.93 18.41
CA SER A 334 -24.83 -5.99 18.13
C SER A 334 -23.44 -5.42 18.38
N ASP A 335 -22.67 -6.03 19.29
CA ASP A 335 -21.24 -5.77 19.56
C ASP A 335 -20.32 -6.08 18.34
N LYS A 336 -20.72 -5.65 17.14
CA LYS A 336 -20.10 -5.95 15.85
C LYS A 336 -19.20 -4.81 15.35
N ASP A 337 -18.34 -4.27 16.21
CA ASP A 337 -17.21 -3.43 15.78
C ASP A 337 -16.13 -4.22 15.00
N ASN A 338 -16.33 -5.53 14.80
CA ASN A 338 -15.40 -6.39 14.05
C ASN A 338 -15.44 -6.22 12.52
N THR A 339 -16.26 -5.31 11.96
CA THR A 339 -16.36 -5.13 10.49
C THR A 339 -15.05 -4.61 9.87
N GLY A 340 -14.13 -4.06 10.68
CA GLY A 340 -12.81 -3.65 10.22
C GLY A 340 -11.82 -4.81 10.00
N ALA A 341 -11.96 -5.92 10.73
CA ALA A 341 -10.96 -6.99 10.73
C ALA A 341 -10.91 -7.77 9.39
N ASP A 342 -12.06 -7.96 8.74
CA ASP A 342 -12.16 -8.75 7.50
C ASP A 342 -11.55 -8.04 6.28
N THR A 343 -11.40 -6.71 6.33
CA THR A 343 -10.74 -5.96 5.24
C THR A 343 -9.21 -6.07 5.25
N LEU A 344 -8.62 -6.79 6.22
CA LEU A 344 -7.17 -6.87 6.38
C LEU A 344 -6.49 -7.94 5.50
N GLN A 345 -7.24 -8.74 4.75
CA GLN A 345 -6.68 -9.84 3.94
C GLN A 345 -6.16 -9.37 2.57
N PHE A 346 -6.73 -8.29 2.05
CA PHE A 346 -6.49 -7.81 0.69
C PHE A 346 -6.03 -6.35 0.68
N GLU A 347 -5.14 -6.03 -0.25
CA GLU A 347 -4.78 -4.66 -0.58
C GLU A 347 -5.58 -4.19 -1.80
N ARG A 348 -6.17 -3.01 -1.71
CA ARG A 348 -6.89 -2.36 -2.82
C ARG A 348 -5.90 -1.71 -3.77
N LEU A 349 -6.08 -1.94 -5.07
CA LEU A 349 -5.42 -1.15 -6.10
C LEU A 349 -6.29 0.09 -6.40
N PRO A 350 -5.80 1.32 -6.16
CA PRO A 350 -6.52 2.52 -6.51
C PRO A 350 -6.54 2.72 -8.03
N VAL A 351 -7.65 3.22 -8.57
CA VAL A 351 -7.66 3.77 -9.93
C VAL A 351 -6.84 5.06 -9.96
N GLN A 352 -6.21 5.40 -11.09
CA GLN A 352 -5.23 6.49 -11.17
C GLN A 352 -5.67 7.81 -10.48
N PRO A 353 -6.90 8.34 -10.66
CA PRO A 353 -7.34 9.55 -9.97
C PRO A 353 -7.41 9.42 -8.43
N GLN A 354 -7.69 8.23 -7.90
CA GLN A 354 -7.72 7.98 -6.45
C GLN A 354 -6.33 8.05 -5.82
N ILE A 355 -5.24 7.93 -6.60
CA ILE A 355 -3.86 8.03 -6.07
C ILE A 355 -3.65 9.38 -5.38
N TYR A 356 -4.18 10.47 -5.95
CA TYR A 356 -4.13 11.80 -5.32
C TYR A 356 -4.80 11.80 -3.95
N ASP A 357 -6.00 11.25 -3.84
CA ASP A 357 -6.76 11.23 -2.57
C ASP A 357 -6.08 10.38 -1.50
N CYS A 358 -5.49 9.25 -1.90
CA CYS A 358 -4.68 8.41 -1.02
C CYS A 358 -3.46 9.17 -0.47
N LEU A 359 -2.80 9.96 -1.33
CA LEU A 359 -1.63 10.76 -0.96
C LEU A 359 -2.00 11.98 -0.12
N VAL A 360 -3.11 12.68 -0.41
CA VAL A 360 -3.66 13.75 0.44
C VAL A 360 -3.94 13.21 1.84
N TYR A 361 -4.62 12.07 1.94
CA TYR A 361 -4.86 11.44 3.23
C TYR A 361 -3.54 11.14 3.93
N ALA A 362 -2.58 10.51 3.26
CA ALA A 362 -1.32 10.08 3.87
C ALA A 362 -0.40 11.26 4.27
N HIS A 363 -0.45 12.36 3.51
CA HIS A 363 0.38 13.55 3.71
C HIS A 363 -0.27 14.61 4.60
N ARG A 364 -1.48 14.39 5.15
CA ARG A 364 -2.24 15.35 6.00
C ARG A 364 -1.47 15.99 7.17
N GLY A 365 -0.34 15.43 7.60
CA GLY A 365 0.54 15.99 8.63
C GLY A 365 1.87 16.53 8.09
N HIS A 366 1.93 16.88 6.80
CA HIS A 366 3.17 17.21 6.06
C HIS A 366 4.26 16.15 6.22
N ALA A 367 3.84 14.89 6.23
CA ALA A 367 4.72 13.75 6.41
C ALA A 367 5.64 13.59 5.18
N SER A 368 6.88 13.15 5.40
CA SER A 368 7.79 12.83 4.29
C SER A 368 7.19 11.77 3.36
N SER A 369 7.68 11.67 2.13
CA SER A 369 7.27 10.65 1.15
C SER A 369 7.35 9.22 1.71
N VAL A 370 8.38 8.92 2.51
CA VAL A 370 8.53 7.63 3.20
C VAL A 370 7.42 7.40 4.23
N ALA A 371 7.11 8.40 5.05
CA ALA A 371 6.05 8.30 6.05
C ALA A 371 4.66 8.18 5.38
N ALA A 372 4.42 8.90 4.29
CA ALA A 372 3.20 8.77 3.49
C ALA A 372 3.05 7.36 2.91
N MET A 373 4.13 6.75 2.38
CA MET A 373 4.13 5.37 1.89
C MET A 373 3.81 4.35 3.00
N MET A 374 4.34 4.55 4.21
CA MET A 374 4.03 3.69 5.36
C MET A 374 2.56 3.79 5.77
N GLU A 375 1.98 5.00 5.71
CA GLU A 375 0.55 5.22 5.97
C GLU A 375 -0.33 4.59 4.88
N ILE A 376 0.04 4.70 3.60
CA ILE A 376 -0.64 4.03 2.48
C ILE A 376 -0.69 2.52 2.70
N ARG A 377 0.43 1.92 3.12
CA ARG A 377 0.49 0.49 3.42
C ARG A 377 -0.39 0.10 4.63
N ARG A 378 -0.49 0.96 5.64
CA ARG A 378 -1.40 0.76 6.79
C ARG A 378 -2.87 0.73 6.39
N MET A 379 -3.23 1.41 5.31
CA MET A 379 -4.59 1.44 4.77
C MET A 379 -4.91 0.28 3.83
N ASN A 380 -4.01 -0.69 3.67
CA ASN A 380 -4.12 -1.77 2.69
C ASN A 380 -4.35 -1.22 1.28
N ILE A 381 -3.59 -0.20 0.88
CA ILE A 381 -3.56 0.31 -0.49
C ILE A 381 -2.21 -0.07 -1.09
N SER A 382 -2.25 -0.64 -2.29
CA SER A 382 -1.05 -1.05 -3.03
C SER A 382 -0.87 -0.22 -4.30
N SER A 383 0.11 -0.61 -5.13
CA SER A 383 0.53 0.02 -6.40
C SER A 383 0.99 1.48 -6.36
N ILE A 384 0.78 2.24 -5.28
CA ILE A 384 1.39 3.57 -5.13
C ILE A 384 2.88 3.37 -4.86
N THR A 385 3.71 3.92 -5.75
CA THR A 385 5.16 3.77 -5.69
C THR A 385 5.81 5.01 -5.04
N TRP A 386 7.04 4.86 -4.56
CA TRP A 386 7.79 5.98 -3.98
C TRP A 386 7.92 7.19 -4.92
N PRO A 387 8.22 7.03 -6.25
CA PRO A 387 8.22 8.15 -7.19
C PRO A 387 6.88 8.93 -7.23
N MET A 388 5.73 8.25 -7.12
CA MET A 388 4.43 8.93 -7.10
C MET A 388 4.25 9.77 -5.83
N ALA A 389 4.68 9.25 -4.69
CA ALA A 389 4.67 10.00 -3.43
C ALA A 389 5.63 11.21 -3.46
N GLU A 390 6.81 11.05 -4.07
CA GLU A 390 7.75 12.16 -4.27
C GLU A 390 7.19 13.26 -5.18
N ILE A 391 6.55 12.90 -6.29
CA ILE A 391 5.90 13.87 -7.19
C ILE A 391 4.89 14.71 -6.39
N PHE A 392 4.09 14.06 -5.55
CA PHE A 392 3.11 14.74 -4.70
C PHE A 392 3.77 15.68 -3.67
N VAL A 393 4.73 15.18 -2.89
CA VAL A 393 5.40 15.98 -1.84
C VAL A 393 6.18 17.15 -2.42
N ARG A 394 6.87 16.97 -3.56
CA ARG A 394 7.59 18.07 -4.22
C ARG A 394 6.64 19.11 -4.81
N GLY A 395 5.52 18.66 -5.39
CA GLY A 395 4.46 19.57 -5.86
C GLY A 395 3.98 20.50 -4.75
N PHE A 396 3.84 19.96 -3.53
CA PHE A 396 3.50 20.75 -2.35
C PHE A 396 4.57 21.81 -2.01
N GLU A 397 5.85 21.43 -1.97
CA GLU A 397 6.95 22.36 -1.65
C GLU A 397 7.06 23.52 -2.65
N PHE A 398 6.85 23.27 -3.95
CA PHE A 398 6.86 24.31 -4.97
C PHE A 398 5.69 25.28 -4.84
N GLY A 399 4.49 24.77 -4.53
CA GLY A 399 3.33 25.61 -4.24
C GLY A 399 3.59 26.52 -3.05
N TYR A 400 4.13 25.97 -1.95
CA TYR A 400 4.40 26.73 -0.73
C TYR A 400 5.44 27.85 -0.94
N LYS A 401 6.51 27.58 -1.70
CA LYS A 401 7.52 28.60 -2.03
C LYS A 401 6.90 29.77 -2.82
N LYS A 402 6.05 29.49 -3.81
CA LYS A 402 5.36 30.55 -4.58
C LYS A 402 4.48 31.41 -3.68
N PHE A 403 3.73 30.82 -2.75
CA PHE A 403 2.91 31.57 -1.80
C PHE A 403 3.76 32.40 -0.82
N SER A 404 4.85 31.84 -0.29
CA SER A 404 5.74 32.56 0.63
C SER A 404 6.40 33.78 -0.01
N GLU A 405 6.78 33.71 -1.29
CA GLU A 405 7.41 34.83 -1.99
C GLU A 405 6.42 35.95 -2.34
N HIS A 406 5.16 35.62 -2.62
CA HIS A 406 4.13 36.63 -2.92
C HIS A 406 3.53 37.24 -1.65
N GLY A 407 3.42 36.48 -0.56
CA GLY A 407 2.92 36.96 0.73
C GLY A 407 3.85 37.94 1.44
N ALA A 408 5.15 37.93 1.13
CA ALA A 408 6.12 38.88 1.70
C ALA A 408 6.17 40.24 0.97
N ARG A 409 5.38 40.41 -0.10
CA ARG A 409 5.31 41.66 -0.90
C ARG A 409 4.04 42.49 -0.64
N PHE A 410 3.18 42.03 0.26
CA PHE A 410 2.06 42.80 0.83
C PHE A 410 2.38 43.13 2.28
#